data_AF-A0A1T4QLX3-F1
#
_entry.id   AF-A0A1T4QLX3-F1
#
_cell.length_a   1.000
_cell.length_b   1.000
_cell.length_c   1.000
_cell.angle_alpha   90.00
_cell.angle_beta   90.00
_cell.angle_gamma   90.00
#
_symmetry.space_group_name_H-M   'P 1'
#
loop_
_entity.id
_entity.type
_entity.pdbx_description
1 polymer ?
#
loop_
_entity_poly.entity_id
_entity_poly.type
_entity_poly.pdbx_seq_one_letter_code
_entity_poly.pdbx_strand_id
1 'polypeptide(L)'
;MFALVCEYPETTALFLVVVGLLFYVWKKKLDFFSPATIYIFFQCLTLAIAYLRLDHAMTPFHAKTWFVWGGAMLSFVAGCLLYQWRLPWNAESRMGFEASRFSYNWKWHFVLSCAVLLLYLVGVAEIIHKAGNLILFTGNAGYWASRKVDYGFFSNFFSSAPLVVLLFGVASFKSVNPVRWIRWVSLPMALIVSVFSVCAYPSRTSFFMCVGFFVILFNFLCKRISVLLIAALLALGIVGFVFVASARAQYGGSAFQSMTLDAAMTMPYKYVANNYWNLDYALNSPPDREIHPFTYGLDFFSGMFEYFRAPGSLKASLGWDGPFNESVQKIPGYNTTGYLWEVYKDFGLPGCFILPFLVGMAMSKLFAQVRRKKTPGLVMFYVFFIYFVGFWFFLAGYKQGVFWAWAVLVWMISKICLQPNAPPLPEIPEEKNAQGQIAG
;
A
#
# COMPACT_ATOMS: atom_id res chain seq x y z
N MET A 1 30.22 13.11 3.71
CA MET A 1 29.00 13.94 3.69
C MET A 1 29.10 15.08 2.68
N PHE A 2 30.10 15.98 2.76
CA PHE A 2 30.21 17.10 1.81
C PHE A 2 30.31 16.68 0.32
N ALA A 3 31.03 15.62 -0.02
CA ALA A 3 31.09 15.11 -1.39
C ALA A 3 29.71 14.66 -1.92
N LEU A 4 28.93 13.95 -1.10
CA LEU A 4 27.60 13.43 -1.46
C LEU A 4 26.54 14.54 -1.59
N VAL A 5 26.69 15.61 -0.79
CA VAL A 5 25.87 16.84 -0.88
C VAL A 5 26.14 17.57 -2.20
N CYS A 6 27.41 17.66 -2.62
CA CYS A 6 27.79 18.33 -3.86
C CYS A 6 27.43 17.50 -5.11
N GLU A 7 27.50 16.18 -5.02
CA GLU A 7 27.24 15.28 -6.16
C GLU A 7 25.74 15.00 -6.35
N TYR A 8 24.96 14.85 -5.27
CA TYR A 8 23.51 14.61 -5.30
C TYR A 8 22.77 15.49 -4.27
N PRO A 9 22.61 16.80 -4.55
CA PRO A 9 21.99 17.72 -3.61
C PRO A 9 20.52 17.40 -3.32
N GLU A 10 19.74 16.96 -4.33
CA GLU A 10 18.33 16.63 -4.17
C GLU A 10 18.14 15.39 -3.27
N THR A 11 18.93 14.34 -3.52
CA THR A 11 18.97 13.13 -2.70
C THR A 11 19.28 13.46 -1.25
N THR A 12 20.28 14.30 -1.03
CA THR A 12 20.69 14.67 0.33
C THR A 12 19.61 15.45 1.05
N ALA A 13 19.01 16.45 0.39
CA ALA A 13 17.92 17.24 0.97
C ALA A 13 16.71 16.35 1.34
N LEU A 14 16.31 15.44 0.46
CA LEU A 14 15.18 14.53 0.69
C LEU A 14 15.47 13.52 1.80
N PHE A 15 16.68 12.97 1.89
CA PHE A 15 17.05 12.11 3.01
C PHE A 15 17.09 12.86 4.34
N LEU A 16 17.53 14.13 4.35
CA LEU A 16 17.46 14.96 5.55
C LEU A 16 16.01 15.18 6.01
N VAL A 17 15.07 15.37 5.09
CA VAL A 17 13.64 15.42 5.41
C VAL A 17 13.16 14.10 6.02
N VAL A 18 13.54 12.96 5.43
CA VAL A 18 13.16 11.63 5.93
C VAL A 18 13.72 11.37 7.34
N VAL A 19 15.01 11.61 7.56
CA VAL A 19 15.67 11.42 8.85
C VAL A 19 15.11 12.40 9.89
N GLY A 20 14.91 13.67 9.51
CA GLY A 20 14.31 14.69 10.36
C GLY A 20 12.88 14.31 10.78
N LEU A 21 12.09 13.77 9.86
CA LEU A 21 10.74 13.28 10.13
C LEU A 21 10.76 12.08 11.10
N LEU A 22 11.63 11.11 10.88
CA LEU A 22 11.79 9.96 11.79
C LEU A 22 12.24 10.41 13.20
N PHE A 23 13.20 11.33 13.26
CA PHE A 23 13.65 11.91 14.54
C PHE A 23 12.53 12.69 15.24
N TYR A 24 11.75 13.46 14.49
CA TYR A 24 10.58 14.17 15.02
C TYR A 24 9.54 13.21 15.59
N VAL A 25 9.19 12.15 14.85
CA VAL A 25 8.27 11.09 15.29
C VAL A 25 8.80 10.41 16.56
N TRP A 26 10.09 10.07 16.60
CA TRP A 26 10.72 9.45 17.76
C TRP A 26 10.71 10.37 18.99
N LYS A 27 11.21 11.61 18.85
CA LYS A 27 11.34 12.60 19.93
C LYS A 27 9.98 13.01 20.51
N LYS A 28 8.98 13.18 19.64
CA LYS A 28 7.62 13.56 20.06
C LYS A 28 6.72 12.35 20.34
N LYS A 29 7.24 11.12 20.22
CA LYS A 29 6.50 9.85 20.39
C LYS A 29 5.20 9.83 19.57
N LEU A 30 5.23 10.39 18.36
CA LEU A 30 4.06 10.46 17.48
C LEU A 30 3.78 9.11 16.83
N ASP A 31 2.60 8.96 16.24
CA ASP A 31 2.28 7.79 15.43
C ASP A 31 2.90 7.94 14.04
N PHE A 32 3.80 7.02 13.68
CA PHE A 32 4.40 7.00 12.34
C PHE A 32 3.34 6.84 11.26
N PHE A 33 2.28 6.08 11.53
CA PHE A 33 1.20 5.83 10.57
C PHE A 33 0.17 6.95 10.52
N SER A 34 0.49 8.15 10.98
CA SER A 34 -0.35 9.33 10.70
C SER A 34 -0.28 9.69 9.21
N PRO A 35 -1.37 10.24 8.61
CA PRO A 35 -1.45 10.43 7.16
C PRO A 35 -0.31 11.26 6.57
N ALA A 36 -0.03 12.44 7.15
CA ALA A 36 1.03 13.32 6.67
C ALA A 36 2.41 12.68 6.80
N THR A 37 2.71 12.02 7.92
CA THR A 37 4.00 11.35 8.13
C THR A 37 4.23 10.26 7.11
N ILE A 38 3.27 9.37 6.88
CA ILE A 38 3.40 8.29 5.88
C ILE A 38 3.61 8.86 4.49
N TYR A 39 2.79 9.82 4.09
CA TYR A 39 2.85 10.38 2.75
C TYR A 39 4.19 11.09 2.48
N ILE A 40 4.64 11.97 3.40
CA ILE A 40 5.94 12.65 3.28
C ILE A 40 7.08 11.63 3.30
N PHE A 41 7.04 10.67 4.23
CA PHE A 41 8.10 9.69 4.39
C PHE A 41 8.34 8.89 3.11
N PHE A 42 7.29 8.26 2.57
CA PHE A 42 7.46 7.40 1.40
C PHE A 42 7.78 8.22 0.15
N GLN A 43 7.12 9.35 -0.09
CA GLN A 43 7.37 10.18 -1.28
C GLN A 43 8.79 10.75 -1.28
N CYS A 44 9.29 11.26 -0.16
CA CYS A 44 10.66 11.77 -0.07
C CYS A 44 11.69 10.64 -0.12
N LEU A 45 11.45 9.52 0.57
CA LEU A 45 12.37 8.37 0.57
C LEU A 45 12.56 7.80 -0.84
N THR A 46 11.46 7.58 -1.55
CA THR A 46 11.50 6.94 -2.87
C THR A 46 12.04 7.89 -3.94
N LEU A 47 11.74 9.19 -3.86
CA LEU A 47 12.36 10.19 -4.73
C LEU A 47 13.86 10.36 -4.44
N ALA A 48 14.29 10.32 -3.16
CA ALA A 48 15.70 10.36 -2.80
C ALA A 48 16.46 9.16 -3.38
N ILE A 49 15.88 7.96 -3.28
CA ILE A 49 16.44 6.76 -3.89
C ILE A 49 16.55 6.95 -5.41
N ALA A 50 15.51 7.44 -6.08
CA ALA A 50 15.55 7.68 -7.53
C ALA A 50 16.68 8.63 -7.94
N TYR A 51 16.84 9.74 -7.23
CA TYR A 51 17.87 10.76 -7.46
C TYR A 51 19.30 10.34 -7.10
N LEU A 52 19.53 9.12 -6.61
CA LEU A 52 20.87 8.51 -6.63
C LEU A 52 21.40 8.32 -8.05
N ARG A 53 20.54 8.41 -9.08
CA ARG A 53 20.87 8.36 -10.52
C ARG A 53 21.78 7.18 -10.89
N LEU A 54 21.55 6.02 -10.27
CA LEU A 54 22.28 4.78 -10.57
C LEU A 54 22.00 4.26 -12.00
N ASP A 55 20.95 4.75 -12.66
CA ASP A 55 20.65 4.50 -14.07
C ASP A 55 20.56 5.82 -14.84
N HIS A 56 21.17 5.87 -16.02
CA HIS A 56 21.24 7.06 -16.89
C HIS A 56 19.85 7.57 -17.34
N ALA A 57 18.81 6.74 -17.29
CA ALA A 57 17.46 7.19 -17.59
C ALA A 57 16.89 8.16 -16.56
N MET A 58 17.42 8.17 -15.33
CA MET A 58 17.05 9.17 -14.34
C MET A 58 17.78 10.49 -14.62
N THR A 59 17.07 11.40 -15.29
CA THR A 59 17.53 12.77 -15.55
C THR A 59 17.00 13.74 -14.49
N PRO A 60 17.63 14.92 -14.32
CA PRO A 60 17.03 16.00 -13.52
C PRO A 60 15.60 16.28 -13.99
N PHE A 61 14.68 16.47 -13.03
CA PHE A 61 13.30 16.82 -13.36
C PHE A 61 13.20 18.18 -14.00
N HIS A 62 12.26 18.29 -14.93
CA HIS A 62 11.81 19.56 -15.44
C HIS A 62 11.03 20.33 -14.36
N ALA A 63 10.99 21.66 -14.48
CA ALA A 63 10.29 22.54 -13.53
C ALA A 63 8.81 22.16 -13.36
N LYS A 64 8.15 21.73 -14.44
CA LYS A 64 6.76 21.24 -14.41
C LYS A 64 6.61 20.00 -13.51
N THR A 65 7.55 19.06 -13.57
CA THR A 65 7.54 17.85 -12.75
C THR A 65 7.76 18.17 -11.28
N TRP A 66 8.70 19.07 -10.97
CA TRP A 66 8.88 19.59 -9.61
C TRP A 66 7.63 20.27 -9.06
N PHE A 67 6.96 21.08 -9.89
CA PHE A 67 5.72 21.74 -9.52
C PHE A 67 4.60 20.75 -9.24
N VAL A 68 4.43 19.73 -10.09
CA VAL A 68 3.41 18.68 -9.90
C VAL A 68 3.70 17.86 -8.64
N TRP A 69 4.93 17.35 -8.47
CA TRP A 69 5.28 16.52 -7.32
C TRP A 69 5.26 17.31 -6.00
N GLY A 70 5.92 18.46 -5.98
CA GLY A 70 6.02 19.31 -4.78
C GLY A 70 4.68 19.93 -4.41
N GLY A 71 3.91 20.41 -5.38
CA GLY A 71 2.60 20.96 -5.10
C GLY A 71 1.58 19.89 -4.67
N ALA A 72 1.65 18.66 -5.21
CA ALA A 72 0.85 17.56 -4.68
C ALA A 72 1.18 17.24 -3.21
N MET A 73 2.46 17.29 -2.85
CA MET A 73 2.90 17.12 -1.47
C MET A 73 2.35 18.20 -0.54
N LEU A 74 2.52 19.47 -0.91
CA LEU A 74 1.98 20.60 -0.15
C LEU A 74 0.45 20.51 -0.04
N SER A 75 -0.21 20.12 -1.12
CA SER A 75 -1.66 19.98 -1.17
C SER A 75 -2.19 18.89 -0.23
N PHE A 76 -1.54 17.72 -0.20
CA PHE A 76 -1.88 16.64 0.74
C PHE A 76 -1.72 17.07 2.20
N VAL A 77 -0.59 17.71 2.52
CA VAL A 77 -0.28 18.21 3.87
C VAL A 77 -1.27 19.31 4.26
N ALA A 78 -1.60 20.24 3.36
CA ALA A 78 -2.60 21.27 3.59
C ALA A 78 -3.98 20.67 3.91
N GLY A 79 -4.39 19.63 3.18
CA GLY A 79 -5.62 18.90 3.47
C GLY A 79 -5.63 18.26 4.87
N CYS A 80 -4.48 17.73 5.30
CA CYS A 80 -4.33 17.18 6.65
C CYS A 80 -4.40 18.25 7.75
N LEU A 81 -3.66 19.35 7.57
CA LEU A 81 -3.62 20.47 8.53
C LEU A 81 -4.97 21.17 8.64
N LEU A 82 -5.69 21.37 7.53
CA LEU A 82 -7.01 22.00 7.54
C LEU A 82 -8.02 21.19 8.37
N TYR A 83 -7.96 19.86 8.30
CA TYR A 83 -8.79 19.02 9.14
C TYR A 83 -8.41 19.14 10.62
N GLN A 84 -7.12 19.16 10.93
CA GLN A 84 -6.62 19.30 12.30
C GLN A 84 -6.98 20.66 12.92
N TRP A 85 -6.90 21.75 12.16
CA TRP A 85 -7.30 23.09 12.61
C TRP A 85 -8.79 23.23 12.89
N ARG A 86 -9.64 22.48 12.19
CA ARG A 86 -11.09 22.46 12.47
C ARG A 86 -11.46 21.63 13.70
N LEU A 87 -10.56 20.82 14.23
CA LEU A 87 -10.80 20.11 15.49
C LEU A 87 -10.59 21.08 16.65
N PRO A 88 -11.55 21.23 17.58
CA PRO A 88 -11.34 22.05 18.76
C PRO A 88 -10.09 21.59 19.51
N TRP A 89 -9.21 22.52 19.90
CA TRP A 89 -7.97 22.23 20.65
C TRP A 89 -8.22 21.38 21.92
N ASN A 90 -9.40 21.53 22.52
CA ASN A 90 -9.85 20.76 23.69
C ASN A 90 -10.41 19.35 23.37
N ALA A 91 -10.62 19.03 22.09
CA ALA A 91 -11.04 17.70 21.66
C ALA A 91 -9.86 16.72 21.71
N GLU A 92 -8.61 17.18 21.53
CA GLU A 92 -7.42 16.33 21.65
C GLU A 92 -7.08 15.99 23.10
N SER A 93 -7.21 16.94 24.03
CA SER A 93 -7.01 16.72 25.47
C SER A 93 -8.12 15.89 26.13
N ARG A 94 -9.32 15.88 25.54
CA ARG A 94 -10.42 14.96 25.88
C ARG A 94 -10.45 13.67 25.04
N MET A 95 -9.45 13.38 24.21
CA MET A 95 -9.29 12.04 23.60
C MET A 95 -8.78 11.01 24.62
N GLY A 96 -9.36 11.03 25.83
CA GLY A 96 -9.45 9.84 26.64
C GLY A 96 -10.21 8.81 25.83
N PHE A 97 -9.69 7.59 25.82
CA PHE A 97 -10.32 6.44 25.19
C PHE A 97 -11.73 6.29 25.74
N GLU A 98 -12.74 6.79 25.04
CA GLU A 98 -14.07 6.21 25.19
C GLU A 98 -13.90 4.78 24.69
N ALA A 99 -13.81 3.85 25.63
CA ALA A 99 -14.05 2.44 25.38
C ALA A 99 -15.48 2.34 24.85
N SER A 100 -15.67 2.71 23.58
CA SER A 100 -16.94 2.65 22.91
C SER A 100 -17.26 1.17 22.85
N ARG A 101 -18.14 0.76 23.76
CA ARG A 101 -18.65 -0.59 24.01
C ARG A 101 -19.44 -1.05 22.78
N PHE A 102 -18.74 -1.27 21.68
CA PHE A 102 -19.35 -1.82 20.48
C PHE A 102 -19.42 -3.34 20.64
N SER A 103 -20.64 -3.87 20.67
CA SER A 103 -20.83 -5.29 20.48
C SER A 103 -20.55 -5.65 19.03
N TYR A 104 -19.43 -6.35 18.82
CA TYR A 104 -19.00 -6.86 17.52
C TYR A 104 -19.00 -8.39 17.58
N ASN A 105 -19.72 -9.03 16.68
CA ASN A 105 -19.83 -10.48 16.65
C ASN A 105 -18.61 -11.10 15.96
N TRP A 106 -17.60 -11.42 16.76
CA TRP A 106 -16.37 -12.03 16.28
C TRP A 106 -16.55 -13.42 15.69
N LYS A 107 -17.59 -14.17 16.06
CA LYS A 107 -17.89 -15.47 15.44
C LYS A 107 -18.32 -15.31 13.99
N TRP A 108 -19.25 -14.39 13.72
CA TRP A 108 -19.64 -14.07 12.35
C TRP A 108 -18.47 -13.50 11.54
N HIS A 109 -17.65 -12.64 12.16
CA HIS A 109 -16.46 -12.13 11.49
C HIS A 109 -15.53 -13.27 11.08
N PHE A 110 -15.24 -14.20 12.00
CA PHE A 110 -14.40 -15.36 11.71
C PHE A 110 -14.98 -16.25 10.60
N VAL A 111 -16.29 -16.54 10.62
CA VAL A 111 -16.97 -17.32 9.57
C VAL A 111 -16.85 -16.62 8.21
N LEU A 112 -17.07 -15.31 8.15
CA LEU A 112 -16.94 -14.53 6.92
C LEU A 112 -15.48 -14.46 6.45
N SER A 113 -14.50 -14.33 7.36
CA SER A 113 -13.07 -14.42 7.04
C SER A 113 -12.71 -15.78 6.44
N CYS A 114 -13.26 -16.88 6.98
CA CYS A 114 -13.10 -18.21 6.40
C CYS A 114 -13.73 -18.32 5.00
N ALA A 115 -14.86 -17.66 4.74
CA ALA A 115 -15.46 -17.63 3.40
C ALA A 115 -14.55 -16.91 2.38
N VAL A 116 -13.95 -15.78 2.76
CA VAL A 116 -12.96 -15.09 1.89
C VAL A 116 -11.70 -15.94 1.70
N LEU A 117 -11.23 -16.63 2.74
CA LEU A 117 -10.13 -17.58 2.63
C LEU A 117 -10.45 -18.72 1.66
N LEU A 118 -11.66 -19.26 1.70
CA LEU A 118 -12.08 -20.32 0.77
C LEU A 118 -12.06 -19.82 -0.68
N LEU A 119 -12.53 -18.60 -0.95
CA LEU A 119 -12.42 -18.00 -2.29
C LEU A 119 -10.96 -17.89 -2.72
N TYR A 120 -10.08 -17.42 -1.84
CA TYR A 120 -8.64 -17.39 -2.11
C TYR A 120 -8.08 -18.78 -2.43
N LEU A 121 -8.41 -19.80 -1.64
CA LEU A 121 -7.97 -21.18 -1.86
C LEU A 121 -8.50 -21.77 -3.18
N VAL A 122 -9.73 -21.42 -3.60
CA VAL A 122 -10.25 -21.78 -4.93
C VAL A 122 -9.38 -21.18 -6.04
N GLY A 123 -8.96 -19.92 -5.89
CA GLY A 123 -8.03 -19.30 -6.83
C GLY A 123 -6.67 -20.01 -6.88
N VAL A 124 -6.17 -20.48 -5.73
CA VAL A 124 -4.92 -21.25 -5.66
C VAL A 124 -5.08 -22.66 -6.25
N ALA A 125 -6.23 -23.31 -6.03
CA ALA A 125 -6.53 -24.60 -6.64
C ALA A 125 -6.53 -24.51 -8.16
N GLU A 126 -7.05 -23.43 -8.73
CA GLU A 126 -7.00 -23.18 -10.18
C GLU A 126 -5.55 -23.00 -10.68
N ILE A 127 -4.70 -22.32 -9.91
CA ILE A 127 -3.27 -22.24 -10.23
C ILE A 127 -2.65 -23.64 -10.30
N ILE A 128 -2.90 -24.48 -9.28
CA ILE A 128 -2.38 -25.85 -9.24
C ILE A 128 -2.94 -26.68 -10.40
N HIS A 129 -4.23 -26.49 -10.75
CA HIS A 129 -4.85 -27.18 -11.87
C HIS A 129 -4.18 -26.84 -13.20
N LYS A 130 -3.86 -25.57 -13.45
CA LYS A 130 -3.21 -25.14 -14.71
C LYS A 130 -1.70 -25.40 -14.75
N ALA A 131 -1.00 -25.09 -13.67
CA ALA A 131 0.46 -25.15 -13.61
C ALA A 131 1.00 -26.50 -13.11
N GLY A 132 0.11 -27.40 -12.63
CA GLY A 132 0.44 -28.69 -12.03
C GLY A 132 1.02 -28.62 -10.61
N ASN A 133 1.39 -27.43 -10.13
CA ASN A 133 1.92 -27.17 -8.80
C ASN A 133 1.75 -25.68 -8.44
N LEU A 134 2.11 -25.29 -7.23
CA LEU A 134 2.27 -23.87 -6.87
C LEU A 134 3.39 -23.24 -7.72
N ILE A 135 3.18 -22.01 -8.20
CA ILE A 135 4.05 -21.37 -9.21
C ILE A 135 5.51 -21.34 -8.74
N LEU A 136 5.76 -21.05 -7.46
CA LEU A 136 7.11 -20.98 -6.90
C LEU A 136 7.89 -22.31 -7.05
N PHE A 137 7.19 -23.45 -7.05
CA PHE A 137 7.79 -24.79 -7.13
C PHE A 137 7.74 -25.38 -8.55
N THR A 138 7.30 -24.60 -9.54
CA THR A 138 7.37 -25.01 -10.94
C THR A 138 8.76 -24.77 -11.50
N GLY A 139 9.19 -25.59 -12.48
CA GLY A 139 10.47 -25.40 -13.17
C GLY A 139 10.58 -24.11 -13.98
N ASN A 140 9.47 -23.39 -14.21
CA ASN A 140 9.43 -22.12 -14.94
C ASN A 140 8.41 -21.15 -14.34
N ALA A 141 8.64 -20.71 -13.10
CA ALA A 141 7.77 -19.77 -12.39
C ALA A 141 7.54 -18.46 -13.16
N GLY A 142 8.52 -18.00 -13.94
CA GLY A 142 8.41 -16.79 -14.75
C GLY A 142 7.37 -16.90 -15.85
N TYR A 143 7.28 -18.04 -16.54
CA TYR A 143 6.25 -18.28 -17.55
C TYR A 143 4.85 -18.27 -16.94
N TRP A 144 4.64 -19.04 -15.86
CA TRP A 144 3.34 -19.17 -15.21
C TRP A 144 2.86 -17.88 -14.55
N ALA A 145 3.78 -17.02 -14.15
CA ALA A 145 3.46 -15.71 -13.62
C ALA A 145 3.41 -14.61 -14.69
N SER A 146 3.64 -14.92 -15.98
CA SER A 146 3.61 -13.94 -17.07
C SER A 146 2.20 -13.64 -17.56
N ARG A 147 2.03 -12.55 -18.31
CA ARG A 147 0.74 -12.20 -18.96
C ARG A 147 0.29 -13.21 -20.02
N LYS A 148 1.16 -14.14 -20.44
CA LYS A 148 0.83 -15.15 -21.46
C LYS A 148 -0.12 -16.22 -20.95
N VAL A 149 -0.20 -16.40 -19.63
CA VAL A 149 -1.11 -17.35 -19.00
C VAL A 149 -2.33 -16.60 -18.49
N ASP A 150 -3.48 -16.91 -19.07
CA ASP A 150 -4.75 -16.35 -18.63
C ASP A 150 -5.39 -17.25 -17.56
N TYR A 151 -5.50 -16.73 -16.34
CA TYR A 151 -6.22 -17.38 -15.23
C TYR A 151 -7.70 -16.97 -15.16
N GLY A 152 -8.16 -16.14 -16.08
CA GLY A 152 -9.52 -15.64 -16.16
C GLY A 152 -9.96 -14.95 -14.86
N PHE A 153 -11.21 -15.20 -14.46
CA PHE A 153 -11.80 -14.61 -13.27
C PHE A 153 -11.12 -15.03 -11.96
N PHE A 154 -10.50 -16.22 -11.92
CA PHE A 154 -9.82 -16.75 -10.73
C PHE A 154 -8.60 -15.92 -10.32
N SER A 155 -8.07 -15.07 -11.21
CA SER A 155 -7.05 -14.08 -10.86
C SER A 155 -7.45 -13.16 -9.72
N ASN A 156 -8.72 -12.78 -9.63
CA ASN A 156 -9.25 -11.98 -8.53
C ASN A 156 -9.21 -12.73 -7.20
N PHE A 157 -9.39 -14.05 -7.25
CA PHE A 157 -9.47 -14.90 -6.06
C PHE A 157 -8.09 -15.11 -5.44
N PHE A 158 -7.10 -15.58 -6.20
CA PHE A 158 -5.75 -15.75 -5.62
C PHE A 158 -5.08 -14.41 -5.30
N SER A 159 -5.50 -13.31 -5.93
CA SER A 159 -5.03 -11.97 -5.56
C SER A 159 -5.57 -11.48 -4.22
N SER A 160 -6.61 -12.11 -3.66
CA SER A 160 -7.29 -11.69 -2.42
C SER A 160 -6.57 -12.02 -1.11
N ALA A 161 -5.36 -12.61 -1.18
CA ALA A 161 -4.56 -12.93 0.00
C ALA A 161 -4.42 -11.75 1.00
N PRO A 162 -4.15 -10.50 0.57
CA PRO A 162 -4.07 -9.38 1.50
C PRO A 162 -5.38 -9.06 2.22
N LEU A 163 -6.53 -9.25 1.57
CA LEU A 163 -7.83 -9.08 2.22
C LEU A 163 -8.02 -10.14 3.32
N VAL A 164 -7.64 -11.39 3.05
CA VAL A 164 -7.66 -12.47 4.05
C VAL A 164 -6.77 -12.11 5.24
N VAL A 165 -5.56 -11.61 4.99
CA VAL A 165 -4.63 -11.15 6.03
C VAL A 165 -5.19 -9.97 6.82
N LEU A 166 -5.87 -9.02 6.18
CA LEU A 166 -6.52 -7.89 6.86
C LEU A 166 -7.61 -8.37 7.82
N LEU A 167 -8.48 -9.29 7.36
CA LEU A 167 -9.61 -9.82 8.12
C LEU A 167 -9.14 -10.70 9.30
N PHE A 168 -8.26 -11.65 9.07
CA PHE A 168 -7.71 -12.45 10.18
C PHE A 168 -6.79 -11.62 11.08
N GLY A 169 -6.00 -10.70 10.50
CA GLY A 169 -5.09 -9.84 11.23
C GLY A 169 -5.81 -8.94 12.24
N VAL A 170 -6.92 -8.30 11.88
CA VAL A 170 -7.70 -7.50 12.85
C VAL A 170 -8.26 -8.37 13.98
N ALA A 171 -8.63 -9.62 13.68
CA ALA A 171 -9.16 -10.57 14.65
C ALA A 171 -8.08 -11.16 15.59
N SER A 172 -6.79 -11.01 15.29
CA SER A 172 -5.69 -11.54 16.09
C SER A 172 -5.43 -10.79 17.40
N PHE A 173 -5.86 -9.53 17.52
CA PHE A 173 -5.43 -8.65 18.62
C PHE A 173 -6.41 -8.60 19.79
N LYS A 174 -5.89 -8.71 21.02
CA LYS A 174 -6.65 -8.62 22.28
C LYS A 174 -7.35 -7.26 22.47
N SER A 175 -6.81 -6.19 21.90
CA SER A 175 -7.34 -4.83 22.03
C SER A 175 -8.71 -4.63 21.40
N VAL A 176 -9.09 -5.48 20.44
CA VAL A 176 -10.39 -5.43 19.74
C VAL A 176 -11.19 -6.71 19.86
N ASN A 177 -10.51 -7.88 19.87
CA ASN A 177 -11.17 -9.18 19.94
C ASN A 177 -11.04 -9.81 21.35
N PRO A 178 -12.14 -9.91 22.13
CA PRO A 178 -12.13 -10.59 23.43
C PRO A 178 -12.07 -12.12 23.30
N VAL A 179 -12.47 -12.70 22.17
CA VAL A 179 -12.63 -14.15 22.01
C VAL A 179 -11.28 -14.82 21.80
N ARG A 180 -10.78 -15.46 22.85
CA ARG A 180 -9.42 -16.04 22.90
C ARG A 180 -9.15 -17.00 21.73
N TRP A 181 -9.97 -18.04 21.53
CA TRP A 181 -9.70 -19.07 20.53
C TRP A 181 -9.63 -18.51 19.09
N ILE A 182 -10.47 -17.52 18.76
CA ILE A 182 -10.45 -16.84 17.46
C ILE A 182 -9.11 -16.16 17.24
N ARG A 183 -8.55 -15.49 18.26
CA ARG A 183 -7.22 -14.88 18.16
C ARG A 183 -6.12 -15.90 17.88
N TRP A 184 -6.14 -17.02 18.61
CA TRP A 184 -5.15 -18.09 18.48
C TRP A 184 -5.17 -18.75 17.10
N VAL A 185 -6.33 -18.81 16.44
CA VAL A 185 -6.43 -19.32 15.07
C VAL A 185 -6.10 -18.24 14.04
N SER A 186 -6.57 -17.01 14.25
CA SER A 186 -6.46 -15.93 13.26
C SER A 186 -5.02 -15.48 13.03
N LEU A 187 -4.19 -15.42 14.08
CA LEU A 187 -2.79 -15.00 13.95
C LEU A 187 -1.97 -15.97 13.06
N PRO A 188 -1.92 -17.29 13.34
CA PRO A 188 -1.28 -18.24 12.43
C PRO A 188 -1.88 -18.19 11.03
N MET A 189 -3.20 -18.05 10.88
CA MET A 189 -3.84 -17.99 9.56
C MET A 189 -3.34 -16.81 8.73
N ALA A 190 -3.26 -15.61 9.31
CA ALA A 190 -2.73 -14.43 8.63
C ALA A 190 -1.27 -14.62 8.18
N LEU A 191 -0.43 -15.23 9.03
CA LEU A 191 0.98 -15.51 8.70
C LEU A 191 1.11 -16.59 7.62
N ILE A 192 0.37 -17.69 7.74
CA ILE A 192 0.36 -18.79 6.76
C ILE A 192 -0.10 -18.28 5.41
N VAL A 193 -1.19 -17.50 5.33
CA VAL A 193 -1.68 -16.93 4.06
C VAL A 193 -0.66 -15.97 3.47
N SER A 194 0.04 -15.19 4.29
CA SER A 194 1.11 -14.30 3.81
C SER A 194 2.22 -15.08 3.09
N VAL A 195 2.73 -16.16 3.70
CA VAL A 195 3.75 -17.03 3.08
C VAL A 195 3.19 -17.77 1.87
N PHE A 196 2.01 -18.37 2.03
CA PHE A 196 1.36 -19.17 1.01
C PHE A 196 1.01 -18.35 -0.23
N SER A 197 0.72 -17.05 -0.08
CA SER A 197 0.52 -16.15 -1.22
C SER A 197 1.74 -16.05 -2.11
N VAL A 198 2.95 -16.02 -1.54
CA VAL A 198 4.21 -16.00 -2.29
C VAL A 198 4.45 -17.33 -2.99
N CYS A 199 4.14 -18.44 -2.32
CA CYS A 199 4.27 -19.77 -2.91
C CYS A 199 3.30 -19.97 -4.08
N ALA A 200 2.04 -19.59 -3.91
CA ALA A 200 0.98 -19.77 -4.90
C ALA A 200 1.20 -18.87 -6.12
N TYR A 201 1.42 -17.56 -5.90
CA TYR A 201 1.69 -16.60 -6.96
C TYR A 201 2.70 -15.56 -6.44
N PRO A 202 3.98 -15.64 -6.84
CA PRO A 202 5.05 -14.78 -6.31
C PRO A 202 4.89 -13.31 -6.76
N SER A 203 3.94 -12.60 -6.15
CA SER A 203 3.61 -11.20 -6.40
C SER A 203 4.20 -10.32 -5.31
N ARG A 204 5.07 -9.39 -5.72
CA ARG A 204 5.62 -8.36 -4.83
C ARG A 204 4.52 -7.54 -4.18
N THR A 205 3.53 -7.12 -4.96
CA THR A 205 2.40 -6.32 -4.49
C THR A 205 1.62 -7.05 -3.40
N SER A 206 1.25 -8.30 -3.64
CA SER A 206 0.49 -9.10 -2.65
C SER A 206 1.30 -9.35 -1.39
N PHE A 207 2.58 -9.69 -1.53
CA PHE A 207 3.48 -9.89 -0.39
C PHE A 207 3.62 -8.63 0.48
N PHE A 208 3.92 -7.48 -0.14
CA PHE A 208 4.06 -6.23 0.60
C PHE A 208 2.74 -5.75 1.19
N MET A 209 1.60 -6.03 0.57
CA MET A 209 0.29 -5.72 1.14
C MET A 209 -0.01 -6.58 2.37
N CYS A 210 0.24 -7.90 2.29
CA CYS A 210 0.07 -8.80 3.43
C CYS A 210 0.92 -8.36 4.63
N VAL A 211 2.22 -8.16 4.41
CA VAL A 211 3.15 -7.71 5.46
C VAL A 211 2.79 -6.31 5.94
N GLY A 212 2.52 -5.38 5.02
CA GLY A 212 2.18 -4.00 5.32
C GLY A 212 0.91 -3.88 6.17
N PHE A 213 -0.18 -4.55 5.79
CA PHE A 213 -1.41 -4.55 6.57
C PHE A 213 -1.18 -5.08 7.99
N PHE A 214 -0.45 -6.20 8.12
CA PHE A 214 -0.16 -6.78 9.43
C PHE A 214 0.68 -5.84 10.31
N VAL A 215 1.71 -5.19 9.74
CA VAL A 215 2.55 -4.20 10.43
C VAL A 215 1.75 -2.99 10.89
N ILE A 216 0.89 -2.43 10.02
CA ILE A 216 0.02 -1.29 10.36
C ILE A 216 -0.95 -1.70 11.48
N LEU A 217 -1.59 -2.87 11.38
CA LEU A 217 -2.46 -3.40 12.42
C LEU A 217 -1.73 -3.54 13.76
N PHE A 218 -0.53 -4.13 13.75
CA PHE A 218 0.30 -4.28 14.94
C PHE A 218 0.59 -2.94 15.62
N ASN A 219 0.89 -1.89 14.85
CA ASN A 219 1.12 -0.54 15.35
C ASN A 219 -0.10 0.02 16.10
N PHE A 220 -1.30 -0.15 15.55
CA PHE A 220 -2.53 0.41 16.12
C PHE A 220 -3.15 -0.42 17.25
N LEU A 221 -3.01 -1.74 17.18
CA LEU A 221 -3.74 -2.70 18.01
C LEU A 221 -2.90 -3.39 19.07
N CYS A 222 -1.57 -3.38 18.95
CA CYS A 222 -0.67 -4.00 19.93
C CYS A 222 0.29 -2.96 20.53
N LYS A 223 1.27 -2.53 19.74
CA LYS A 223 2.34 -1.66 20.21
C LYS A 223 2.81 -0.77 19.08
N ARG A 224 3.01 0.52 19.38
CA ARG A 224 3.61 1.45 18.42
C ARG A 224 4.97 0.95 17.97
N ILE A 225 5.16 0.96 16.67
CA ILE A 225 6.39 0.51 16.03
C ILE A 225 7.48 1.57 16.28
N SER A 226 8.66 1.11 16.71
CA SER A 226 9.82 1.98 16.89
C SER A 226 10.44 2.34 15.53
N VAL A 227 11.11 3.48 15.46
CA VAL A 227 11.84 3.90 14.25
C VAL A 227 12.88 2.85 13.82
N LEU A 228 13.53 2.19 14.78
CA LEU A 228 14.45 1.07 14.53
C LEU A 228 13.76 -0.09 13.82
N LEU A 229 12.54 -0.45 14.24
CA LEU A 229 11.78 -1.51 13.59
C LEU A 229 11.31 -1.10 12.19
N ILE A 230 11.00 0.19 11.95
CA ILE A 230 10.72 0.69 10.59
C ILE A 230 11.94 0.51 9.69
N ALA A 231 13.13 0.90 10.16
CA ALA A 231 14.37 0.73 9.42
C ALA A 231 14.66 -0.75 9.13
N ALA A 232 14.47 -1.63 10.12
CA ALA A 232 14.62 -3.07 9.94
C ALA A 232 13.61 -3.65 8.93
N LEU A 233 12.34 -3.21 8.98
CA LEU A 233 11.31 -3.64 8.02
C LEU A 233 11.61 -3.16 6.60
N LEU A 234 12.21 -1.99 6.41
CA LEU A 234 12.65 -1.52 5.10
C LEU A 234 13.78 -2.40 4.55
N ALA A 235 14.78 -2.73 5.37
CA ALA A 235 15.86 -3.63 4.97
C ALA A 235 15.33 -5.04 4.62
N LEU A 236 14.45 -5.60 5.46
CA LEU A 236 13.77 -6.87 5.18
C LEU A 236 12.89 -6.79 3.93
N GLY A 237 12.28 -5.63 3.68
CA GLY A 237 11.49 -5.36 2.49
C GLY A 237 12.32 -5.45 1.20
N ILE A 238 13.55 -4.94 1.21
CA ILE A 238 14.49 -5.07 0.08
C ILE A 238 14.86 -6.54 -0.13
N VAL A 239 15.18 -7.28 0.93
CA VAL A 239 15.49 -8.71 0.83
C VAL A 239 14.31 -9.50 0.26
N GLY A 240 13.09 -9.24 0.77
CA GLY A 240 11.86 -9.85 0.26
C GLY A 240 11.57 -9.47 -1.20
N PHE A 241 11.86 -8.23 -1.60
CA PHE A 241 11.74 -7.79 -2.99
C PHE A 241 12.62 -8.61 -3.91
N VAL A 242 13.92 -8.72 -3.57
CA VAL A 242 14.90 -9.47 -4.36
C VAL A 242 14.51 -10.94 -4.42
N PHE A 243 14.13 -11.54 -3.28
CA PHE A 243 13.67 -12.92 -3.22
C PHE A 243 12.51 -13.20 -4.19
N VAL A 244 11.44 -12.39 -4.15
CA VAL A 244 10.27 -12.58 -5.02
C VAL A 244 10.62 -12.33 -6.49
N ALA A 245 11.49 -11.36 -6.78
CA ALA A 245 11.92 -11.07 -8.15
C ALA A 245 12.76 -12.21 -8.74
N SER A 246 13.69 -12.77 -7.95
CA SER A 246 14.49 -13.94 -8.32
C SER A 246 13.62 -15.18 -8.49
N ALA A 247 12.65 -15.40 -7.58
CA ALA A 247 11.70 -16.50 -7.67
C ALA A 247 10.87 -16.48 -8.97
N ARG A 248 10.56 -15.29 -9.50
CA ARG A 248 9.88 -15.13 -10.80
C ARG A 248 10.80 -15.26 -12.01
N ALA A 249 12.12 -15.38 -11.85
CA ALA A 249 13.10 -15.30 -12.95
C ALA A 249 12.85 -14.09 -13.88
N GLN A 250 12.41 -12.96 -13.31
CA GLN A 250 11.72 -11.89 -14.03
C GLN A 250 12.62 -11.10 -15.02
N TYR A 251 13.95 -11.28 -14.96
CA TYR A 251 14.91 -10.48 -15.73
C TYR A 251 16.09 -11.28 -16.32
N GLY A 252 15.90 -12.58 -16.56
CA GLY A 252 16.90 -13.46 -17.16
C GLY A 252 16.64 -14.89 -16.72
N GLY A 253 16.62 -15.83 -17.66
CA GLY A 253 16.12 -17.20 -17.48
C GLY A 253 16.95 -18.11 -16.58
N SER A 254 17.46 -17.59 -15.47
CA SER A 254 18.34 -18.34 -14.58
C SER A 254 17.94 -18.07 -13.12
N ALA A 255 17.84 -19.18 -12.37
CA ALA A 255 17.47 -19.23 -10.97
C ALA A 255 18.42 -18.37 -10.11
N PHE A 256 18.09 -18.20 -8.82
CA PHE A 256 18.87 -17.49 -7.79
C PHE A 256 20.41 -17.61 -7.89
N GLN A 257 20.92 -18.71 -8.45
CA GLN A 257 22.35 -19.01 -8.65
C GLN A 257 23.09 -18.13 -9.68
N SER A 258 22.40 -17.43 -10.59
CA SER A 258 23.03 -16.66 -11.69
C SER A 258 22.87 -15.15 -11.58
N MET A 259 22.10 -14.67 -10.60
CA MET A 259 21.84 -13.24 -10.44
C MET A 259 23.12 -12.59 -9.90
N THR A 260 23.75 -11.74 -10.71
CA THR A 260 24.90 -10.97 -10.24
C THR A 260 24.47 -10.07 -9.08
N LEU A 261 25.36 -9.84 -8.11
CA LEU A 261 25.10 -8.95 -6.98
C LEU A 261 24.72 -7.53 -7.45
N ASP A 262 25.28 -7.11 -8.59
CA ASP A 262 24.93 -5.87 -9.27
C ASP A 262 23.46 -5.86 -9.77
N ALA A 263 22.99 -6.93 -10.40
CA ALA A 263 21.59 -7.06 -10.80
C ALA A 263 20.64 -7.06 -9.58
N ALA A 264 21.01 -7.76 -8.49
CA ALA A 264 20.21 -7.81 -7.27
C ALA A 264 20.05 -6.43 -6.60
N MET A 265 21.06 -5.57 -6.69
CA MET A 265 21.06 -4.23 -6.10
C MET A 265 20.42 -3.17 -7.01
N THR A 266 20.61 -3.27 -8.33
CA THR A 266 20.05 -2.32 -9.30
C THR A 266 18.55 -2.52 -9.52
N MET A 267 18.04 -3.74 -9.34
CA MET A 267 16.62 -4.08 -9.55
C MET A 267 15.64 -3.30 -8.65
N PRO A 268 15.82 -3.27 -7.31
CA PRO A 268 14.99 -2.42 -6.44
C PRO A 268 15.06 -0.94 -6.82
N TYR A 269 16.25 -0.44 -7.18
CA TYR A 269 16.43 0.94 -7.61
C TYR A 269 15.61 1.26 -8.85
N LYS A 270 15.76 0.48 -9.95
CA LYS A 270 15.04 0.74 -11.21
C LYS A 270 13.52 0.68 -11.02
N TYR A 271 13.06 -0.17 -10.13
CA TYR A 271 11.63 -0.30 -9.80
C TYR A 271 11.05 0.92 -9.08
N VAL A 272 11.87 1.64 -8.32
CA VAL A 272 11.47 2.90 -7.69
C VAL A 272 11.65 4.05 -8.67
N ALA A 273 12.83 4.15 -9.28
CA ALA A 273 13.21 5.27 -10.14
C ALA A 273 12.35 5.40 -11.40
N ASN A 274 11.85 4.29 -11.95
CA ASN A 274 11.03 4.35 -13.15
C ASN A 274 9.70 5.10 -12.99
N ASN A 275 9.10 5.08 -11.80
CA ASN A 275 7.87 5.82 -11.53
C ASN A 275 8.10 7.33 -11.71
N TYR A 276 9.31 7.78 -11.42
CA TYR A 276 9.72 9.18 -11.44
C TYR A 276 10.19 9.64 -12.82
N TRP A 277 11.05 8.86 -13.49
CA TRP A 277 11.45 9.25 -14.85
C TRP A 277 10.30 9.09 -15.86
N ASN A 278 9.37 8.15 -15.65
CA ASN A 278 8.18 8.02 -16.50
C ASN A 278 7.21 9.19 -16.23
N LEU A 279 7.07 9.62 -14.96
CA LEU A 279 6.31 10.83 -14.63
C LEU A 279 6.90 12.05 -15.34
N ASP A 280 8.20 12.27 -15.27
CA ASP A 280 8.87 13.39 -15.94
C ASP A 280 8.73 13.31 -17.46
N TYR A 281 8.96 12.14 -18.05
CA TYR A 281 8.82 11.89 -19.48
C TYR A 281 7.39 12.18 -19.97
N ALA A 282 6.38 11.68 -19.25
CA ALA A 282 4.98 11.86 -19.64
C ALA A 282 4.54 13.33 -19.52
N LEU A 283 4.91 14.00 -18.42
CA LEU A 283 4.53 15.39 -18.19
C LEU A 283 5.21 16.37 -19.17
N ASN A 284 6.42 16.05 -19.64
CA ASN A 284 7.25 16.90 -20.49
C ASN A 284 7.48 16.24 -21.86
N SER A 285 6.41 15.69 -22.40
CA SER A 285 6.38 15.14 -23.76
C SER A 285 6.88 16.15 -24.80
N PRO A 286 7.63 15.73 -25.82
CA PRO A 286 8.04 16.61 -26.92
C PRO A 286 6.84 17.32 -27.56
N PRO A 287 6.96 18.60 -27.95
CA PRO A 287 5.82 19.39 -28.47
C PRO A 287 5.19 18.82 -29.75
N ASP A 288 5.97 18.06 -30.51
CA ASP A 288 5.64 17.43 -31.78
C ASP A 288 5.00 16.04 -31.63
N ARG A 289 4.90 15.51 -30.40
CA ARG A 289 4.36 14.18 -30.14
C ARG A 289 3.49 14.14 -28.89
N GLU A 290 2.19 13.93 -29.09
CA GLU A 290 1.31 13.50 -28.01
C GLU A 290 1.67 12.06 -27.60
N ILE A 291 2.18 11.89 -26.38
CA ILE A 291 2.60 10.57 -25.88
C ILE A 291 1.38 9.75 -25.45
N HIS A 292 0.37 10.39 -24.82
CA HIS A 292 -0.85 9.72 -24.38
C HIS A 292 -2.02 10.71 -24.33
N PRO A 293 -3.20 10.37 -24.90
CA PRO A 293 -4.36 11.25 -24.90
C PRO A 293 -5.04 11.31 -23.53
N PHE A 294 -5.63 12.47 -23.20
CA PHE A 294 -6.41 12.62 -21.97
C PHE A 294 -7.59 11.64 -21.93
N THR A 295 -7.81 11.05 -20.75
CA THR A 295 -8.84 10.03 -20.51
C THR A 295 -10.08 10.57 -19.79
N TYR A 296 -10.07 11.86 -19.42
CA TYR A 296 -11.22 12.63 -18.91
C TYR A 296 -11.98 11.97 -17.76
N GLY A 297 -11.27 11.27 -16.87
CA GLY A 297 -11.82 10.60 -15.69
C GLY A 297 -12.25 9.15 -15.92
N LEU A 298 -12.37 8.70 -17.18
CA LEU A 298 -12.80 7.33 -17.48
C LEU A 298 -11.76 6.29 -17.06
N ASP A 299 -10.46 6.63 -17.15
CA ASP A 299 -9.41 5.74 -16.68
C ASP A 299 -9.26 5.81 -15.16
N PHE A 300 -9.43 6.99 -14.56
CA PHE A 300 -9.45 7.15 -13.10
C PHE A 300 -10.52 6.26 -12.45
N PHE A 301 -11.73 6.21 -13.01
CA PHE A 301 -12.82 5.38 -12.52
C PHE A 301 -12.83 3.94 -13.07
N SER A 302 -11.81 3.53 -13.83
CA SER A 302 -11.82 2.23 -14.51
C SER A 302 -12.01 1.05 -13.55
N GLY A 303 -11.45 1.14 -12.33
CA GLY A 303 -11.61 0.09 -11.31
C GLY A 303 -13.06 -0.07 -10.85
N MET A 304 -13.80 1.03 -10.70
CA MET A 304 -15.22 0.96 -10.35
C MET A 304 -16.05 0.32 -11.45
N PHE A 305 -15.63 0.51 -12.71
CA PHE A 305 -16.34 0.01 -13.88
C PHE A 305 -15.83 -1.35 -14.39
N GLU A 306 -14.77 -1.92 -13.80
CA GLU A 306 -14.09 -3.11 -14.32
C GLU A 306 -15.05 -4.30 -14.48
N TYR A 307 -15.93 -4.51 -13.50
CA TYR A 307 -16.90 -5.60 -13.50
C TYR A 307 -18.10 -5.40 -14.44
N PHE A 308 -18.27 -4.21 -15.02
CA PHE A 308 -19.25 -3.96 -16.08
C PHE A 308 -18.70 -4.28 -17.48
N ARG A 309 -17.45 -4.77 -17.59
CA ARG A 309 -16.75 -5.12 -18.84
C ARG A 309 -16.60 -3.99 -19.87
N ALA A 310 -17.03 -2.77 -19.54
CA ALA A 310 -16.92 -1.60 -20.39
C ALA A 310 -15.50 -1.00 -20.53
N PRO A 311 -14.63 -1.00 -19.50
CA PRO A 311 -13.38 -0.22 -19.58
C PRO A 311 -12.33 -0.75 -20.56
N GLY A 312 -12.23 -2.08 -20.71
CA GLY A 312 -11.17 -2.70 -21.52
C GLY A 312 -11.34 -2.47 -23.03
N SER A 313 -12.55 -2.68 -23.54
CA SER A 313 -12.89 -2.44 -24.95
C SER A 313 -12.86 -0.93 -25.27
N LEU A 314 -13.35 -0.10 -24.36
CA LEU A 314 -13.33 1.35 -24.51
C LEU A 314 -11.89 1.88 -24.61
N LYS A 315 -10.99 1.45 -23.69
CA LYS A 315 -9.57 1.80 -23.72
C LYS A 315 -8.93 1.47 -25.06
N ALA A 316 -9.12 0.23 -25.53
CA ALA A 316 -8.57 -0.22 -26.80
C ALA A 316 -9.10 0.61 -27.99
N SER A 317 -10.42 0.90 -28.01
CA SER A 317 -11.03 1.68 -29.09
C SER A 317 -10.60 3.16 -29.12
N LEU A 318 -10.23 3.72 -27.96
CA LEU A 318 -9.80 5.12 -27.81
C LEU A 318 -8.27 5.28 -27.87
N GLY A 319 -7.53 4.21 -28.17
CA GLY A 319 -6.07 4.24 -28.22
C GLY A 319 -5.40 4.49 -26.86
N TRP A 320 -6.10 4.18 -25.76
CA TRP A 320 -5.55 4.34 -24.42
C TRP A 320 -4.71 3.13 -24.03
N ASP A 321 -3.61 3.41 -23.32
CA ASP A 321 -2.81 2.37 -22.70
C ASP A 321 -3.63 1.40 -21.84
N GLY A 322 -3.15 0.15 -21.82
CA GLY A 322 -3.60 -0.85 -20.89
C GLY A 322 -3.15 -0.53 -19.45
N PRO A 323 -3.31 -1.49 -18.52
CA PRO A 323 -2.88 -1.33 -17.11
C PRO A 323 -1.36 -1.20 -16.92
N PHE A 324 -0.61 -1.08 -18.02
CA PHE A 324 0.84 -1.17 -18.10
C PHE A 324 1.46 0.04 -18.80
N ASN A 325 0.67 1.09 -19.06
CA ASN A 325 1.15 2.44 -19.41
C ASN A 325 2.26 2.42 -20.48
N GLU A 326 2.06 1.64 -21.55
CA GLU A 326 3.06 1.41 -22.59
C GLU A 326 3.57 2.67 -23.28
N SER A 327 2.71 3.67 -23.49
CA SER A 327 3.06 4.89 -24.20
C SER A 327 4.04 5.78 -23.42
N VAL A 328 3.96 5.78 -22.09
CA VAL A 328 4.74 6.67 -21.21
C VAL A 328 5.99 6.04 -20.62
N GLN A 329 6.41 4.89 -21.15
CA GLN A 329 7.65 4.24 -20.75
C GLN A 329 8.84 4.98 -21.37
N LYS A 330 9.68 5.61 -20.54
CA LYS A 330 10.94 6.18 -21.01
C LYS A 330 11.93 5.11 -21.47
N ILE A 331 11.92 3.95 -20.80
CA ILE A 331 12.68 2.76 -21.19
C ILE A 331 11.69 1.60 -21.38
N PRO A 332 11.72 0.90 -22.54
CA PRO A 332 10.88 -0.26 -22.78
C PRO A 332 10.99 -1.30 -21.66
N GLY A 333 9.84 -1.75 -21.15
CA GLY A 333 9.75 -2.76 -20.09
C GLY A 333 9.79 -2.21 -18.66
N TYR A 334 10.06 -0.92 -18.46
CA TYR A 334 9.98 -0.24 -17.16
C TYR A 334 8.75 0.66 -17.11
N ASN A 335 7.62 0.08 -16.72
CA ASN A 335 6.32 0.60 -17.07
C ASN A 335 5.42 1.02 -15.91
N THR A 336 6.03 1.15 -14.75
CA THR A 336 5.34 1.59 -13.55
C THR A 336 5.37 3.11 -13.48
N THR A 337 4.26 3.65 -13.00
CA THR A 337 4.01 5.09 -12.90
C THR A 337 3.41 5.38 -11.54
N GLY A 338 3.81 6.50 -10.94
CA GLY A 338 3.20 6.97 -9.72
C GLY A 338 1.78 7.49 -9.97
N TYR A 339 0.99 7.61 -8.89
CA TYR A 339 -0.40 8.07 -8.98
C TYR A 339 -0.55 9.45 -9.64
N LEU A 340 0.47 10.31 -9.61
CA LEU A 340 0.42 11.65 -10.20
C LEU A 340 0.22 11.63 -11.71
N TRP A 341 0.84 10.67 -12.41
CA TRP A 341 0.60 10.48 -13.84
C TRP A 341 -0.86 10.05 -14.08
N GLU A 342 -1.33 9.10 -13.29
CA GLU A 342 -2.68 8.56 -13.38
C GLU A 342 -3.75 9.64 -13.18
N VAL A 343 -3.49 10.61 -12.30
CA VAL A 343 -4.39 11.74 -12.07
C VAL A 343 -4.24 12.79 -13.16
N TYR A 344 -3.01 13.06 -13.61
CA TYR A 344 -2.75 14.06 -14.63
C TYR A 344 -3.44 13.73 -15.94
N LYS A 345 -3.38 12.49 -16.41
CA LYS A 345 -4.01 12.11 -17.69
C LYS A 345 -5.54 12.14 -17.67
N ASP A 346 -6.15 12.09 -16.49
CA ASP A 346 -7.61 12.18 -16.35
C ASP A 346 -8.10 13.61 -16.10
N PHE A 347 -7.36 14.40 -15.31
CA PHE A 347 -7.83 15.68 -14.78
C PHE A 347 -6.84 16.85 -14.93
N GLY A 348 -5.73 16.63 -15.64
CA GLY A 348 -4.67 17.61 -15.84
C GLY A 348 -3.99 18.06 -14.56
N LEU A 349 -3.33 19.22 -14.64
CA LEU A 349 -2.66 19.85 -13.49
C LEU A 349 -3.58 20.06 -12.28
N PRO A 350 -4.84 20.54 -12.41
CA PRO A 350 -5.72 20.72 -11.27
C PRO A 350 -5.95 19.43 -10.47
N GLY A 351 -6.10 18.29 -11.15
CA GLY A 351 -6.25 16.98 -10.51
C GLY A 351 -5.09 16.64 -9.57
N CYS A 352 -3.85 16.91 -10.02
CA CYS A 352 -2.64 16.64 -9.25
C CYS A 352 -2.59 17.41 -7.92
N PHE A 353 -3.38 18.47 -7.74
CA PHE A 353 -3.48 19.21 -6.48
C PHE A 353 -4.75 18.89 -5.72
N ILE A 354 -5.90 18.82 -6.40
CA ILE A 354 -7.21 18.61 -5.76
C ILE A 354 -7.29 17.21 -5.14
N LEU A 355 -6.86 16.15 -5.84
CA LEU A 355 -6.99 14.80 -5.32
C LEU A 355 -6.15 14.58 -4.05
N PRO A 356 -4.85 14.92 -3.99
CA PRO A 356 -4.07 14.77 -2.76
C PRO A 356 -4.65 15.57 -1.60
N PHE A 357 -5.18 16.78 -1.84
CA PHE A 357 -5.84 17.57 -0.82
C PHE A 357 -7.05 16.85 -0.20
N LEU A 358 -7.96 16.37 -1.05
CA LEU A 358 -9.17 15.67 -0.60
C LEU A 358 -8.83 14.39 0.15
N VAL A 359 -7.84 13.63 -0.33
CA VAL A 359 -7.41 12.42 0.36
C VAL A 359 -6.69 12.73 1.66
N GLY A 360 -5.85 13.76 1.72
CA GLY A 360 -5.23 14.22 2.98
C GLY A 360 -6.27 14.56 4.04
N MET A 361 -7.34 15.25 3.64
CA MET A 361 -8.47 15.57 4.52
C MET A 361 -9.24 14.32 4.95
N ALA A 362 -9.60 13.45 4.01
CA ALA A 362 -10.35 12.22 4.29
C ALA A 362 -9.57 11.27 5.20
N MET A 363 -8.25 11.12 4.97
CA MET A 363 -7.38 10.28 5.78
C MET A 363 -7.18 10.85 7.18
N SER A 364 -7.07 12.18 7.33
CA SER A 364 -7.00 12.82 8.64
C SER A 364 -8.30 12.64 9.43
N LYS A 365 -9.45 12.71 8.75
CA LYS A 365 -10.75 12.37 9.33
C LYS A 365 -10.80 10.93 9.82
N LEU A 366 -10.41 9.97 8.97
CA LEU A 366 -10.42 8.55 9.32
C LEU A 366 -9.43 8.26 10.46
N PHE A 367 -8.24 8.83 10.44
CA PHE A 367 -7.24 8.70 11.51
C PHE A 367 -7.78 9.20 12.85
N ALA A 368 -8.39 10.40 12.87
CA ALA A 368 -8.99 10.94 14.08
C ALA A 368 -10.16 10.07 14.58
N GLN A 369 -10.96 9.51 13.68
CA GLN A 369 -12.03 8.58 14.05
C GLN A 369 -11.48 7.29 14.67
N VAL A 370 -10.43 6.70 14.11
CA VAL A 370 -9.77 5.50 14.66
C VAL A 370 -9.17 5.79 16.04
N ARG A 371 -8.55 6.95 16.22
CA ARG A 371 -7.98 7.35 17.52
C ARG A 371 -9.05 7.58 18.59
N ARG A 372 -10.25 8.04 18.20
CA ARG A 372 -11.39 8.25 19.11
C ARG A 372 -12.14 6.96 19.41
N LYS A 373 -12.40 6.14 18.37
CA LYS A 373 -13.24 4.93 18.42
C LYS A 373 -12.59 3.83 17.60
N LYS A 374 -11.94 2.87 18.27
CA LYS A 374 -11.26 1.73 17.62
C LYS A 374 -12.23 0.60 17.27
N THR A 375 -13.18 0.85 16.37
CA THR A 375 -13.99 -0.25 15.83
C THR A 375 -13.17 -1.10 14.86
N PRO A 376 -13.39 -2.42 14.78
CA PRO A 376 -12.69 -3.28 13.81
C PRO A 376 -12.82 -2.76 12.37
N GLY A 377 -14.02 -2.32 11.98
CA GLY A 377 -14.27 -1.77 10.66
C GLY A 377 -13.47 -0.50 10.36
N LEU A 378 -13.45 0.47 11.28
CA LEU A 378 -12.66 1.70 11.11
C LEU A 378 -11.16 1.40 11.02
N VAL A 379 -10.67 0.47 11.85
CA VAL A 379 -9.26 0.05 11.82
C VAL A 379 -8.92 -0.61 10.49
N MET A 380 -9.75 -1.54 10.01
CA MET A 380 -9.54 -2.20 8.70
C MET A 380 -9.53 -1.18 7.55
N PHE A 381 -10.49 -0.25 7.52
CA PHE A 381 -10.50 0.81 6.50
C PHE A 381 -9.27 1.70 6.58
N TYR A 382 -8.85 2.08 7.78
CA TYR A 382 -7.67 2.91 7.93
C TYR A 382 -6.41 2.20 7.44
N VAL A 383 -6.21 0.95 7.86
CA VAL A 383 -5.10 0.10 7.41
C VAL A 383 -5.09 -0.03 5.89
N PHE A 384 -6.27 -0.30 5.31
CA PHE A 384 -6.45 -0.44 3.87
C PHE A 384 -6.04 0.83 3.12
N PHE A 385 -6.57 2.00 3.51
CA PHE A 385 -6.29 3.24 2.79
C PHE A 385 -4.90 3.83 3.09
N ILE A 386 -4.41 3.76 4.33
CA ILE A 386 -3.09 4.32 4.67
C ILE A 386 -1.96 3.56 3.98
N TYR A 387 -2.15 2.27 3.73
CA TYR A 387 -1.23 1.49 2.92
C TYR A 387 -1.11 2.06 1.50
N PHE A 388 -2.24 2.32 0.82
CA PHE A 388 -2.20 2.91 -0.52
C PHE A 388 -1.59 4.30 -0.53
N VAL A 389 -1.87 5.13 0.49
CA VAL A 389 -1.22 6.44 0.62
C VAL A 389 0.30 6.31 0.71
N GLY A 390 0.81 5.33 1.47
CA GLY A 390 2.25 5.05 1.54
C GLY A 390 2.83 4.51 0.23
N PHE A 391 2.07 3.69 -0.50
CA PHE A 391 2.50 3.05 -1.75
C PHE A 391 2.12 3.83 -3.02
N TRP A 392 1.57 5.03 -2.91
CA TRP A 392 1.10 5.83 -4.05
C TRP A 392 2.20 6.26 -5.03
N PHE A 393 3.47 6.22 -4.62
CA PHE A 393 4.59 6.37 -5.54
C PHE A 393 4.64 5.26 -6.60
N PHE A 394 3.97 4.14 -6.35
CA PHE A 394 4.06 2.91 -7.15
C PHE A 394 2.71 2.42 -7.70
N LEU A 395 1.62 2.61 -6.96
CA LEU A 395 0.33 1.99 -7.28
C LEU A 395 -0.87 2.93 -7.07
N ALA A 396 -1.59 3.23 -8.15
CA ALA A 396 -2.89 3.89 -8.09
C ALA A 396 -4.01 2.87 -7.78
N GLY A 397 -4.13 2.47 -6.51
CA GLY A 397 -5.06 1.41 -6.10
C GLY A 397 -6.51 1.62 -6.53
N TYR A 398 -7.00 2.86 -6.61
CA TYR A 398 -8.37 3.16 -7.04
C TYR A 398 -8.68 2.72 -8.48
N LYS A 399 -7.68 2.42 -9.31
CA LYS A 399 -7.89 1.94 -10.68
C LYS A 399 -8.13 0.44 -10.79
N GLN A 400 -7.93 -0.32 -9.71
CA GLN A 400 -8.11 -1.76 -9.69
C GLN A 400 -9.44 -2.12 -9.04
N GLY A 401 -10.32 -2.78 -9.79
CA GLY A 401 -11.64 -3.20 -9.34
C GLY A 401 -11.58 -4.16 -8.17
N VAL A 402 -10.55 -5.00 -8.10
CA VAL A 402 -10.34 -5.92 -6.96
C VAL A 402 -10.25 -5.18 -5.62
N PHE A 403 -9.62 -4.00 -5.57
CA PHE A 403 -9.52 -3.22 -4.34
C PHE A 403 -10.85 -2.54 -3.98
N TRP A 404 -11.67 -2.17 -4.96
CA TRP A 404 -13.05 -1.72 -4.71
C TRP A 404 -13.90 -2.85 -4.13
N ALA A 405 -13.81 -4.05 -4.72
CA ALA A 405 -14.49 -5.23 -4.19
C ALA A 405 -14.07 -5.52 -2.74
N TRP A 406 -12.77 -5.39 -2.42
CA TRP A 406 -12.28 -5.55 -1.05
C TRP A 406 -12.82 -4.49 -0.11
N ALA A 407 -12.88 -3.21 -0.51
CA ALA A 407 -13.46 -2.15 0.30
C ALA A 407 -14.94 -2.42 0.61
N VAL A 408 -15.71 -2.91 -0.38
CA VAL A 408 -17.11 -3.32 -0.20
C VAL A 408 -17.21 -4.52 0.74
N LEU A 409 -16.36 -5.53 0.60
CA LEU A 409 -16.34 -6.69 1.50
C LEU A 409 -16.01 -6.29 2.94
N VAL A 410 -15.01 -5.43 3.15
CA VAL A 410 -14.68 -4.88 4.48
C VAL A 410 -15.89 -4.13 5.06
N TRP A 411 -16.58 -3.32 4.25
CA TRP A 411 -17.79 -2.62 4.68
C TRP A 411 -18.90 -3.61 5.09
N MET A 412 -19.23 -4.57 4.21
CA MET A 412 -20.30 -5.54 4.44
C MET A 412 -20.04 -6.38 5.69
N ILE A 413 -18.84 -6.96 5.81
CA ILE A 413 -18.45 -7.76 6.99
C ILE A 413 -18.53 -6.91 8.26
N SER A 414 -17.99 -5.68 8.22
CA SER A 414 -18.03 -4.79 9.38
C SER A 414 -19.47 -4.45 9.81
N LYS A 415 -20.39 -4.31 8.86
CA LYS A 415 -21.80 -4.02 9.13
C LYS A 415 -22.58 -5.24 9.63
N ILE A 416 -22.40 -6.41 9.01
CA ILE A 416 -23.03 -7.66 9.44
C ILE A 416 -22.60 -8.04 10.85
N CYS A 417 -21.32 -7.84 11.18
CA CYS A 417 -20.79 -8.17 12.50
C CYS A 417 -21.09 -7.11 13.57
N LEU A 418 -21.53 -5.91 13.19
CA LEU A 418 -21.92 -4.88 14.15
C LEU A 418 -23.27 -5.24 14.77
N GLN A 419 -23.30 -5.47 16.08
CA GLN A 419 -24.54 -5.65 16.83
C GLN A 419 -24.92 -4.31 17.46
N PRO A 420 -26.06 -3.69 17.12
CA PRO A 420 -26.45 -2.41 17.69
C PRO A 420 -26.87 -2.48 19.17
N ASN A 421 -27.27 -3.66 19.66
CA ASN A 421 -28.04 -3.81 20.91
C ASN A 421 -27.45 -4.80 21.93
N ALA A 422 -26.18 -5.24 21.83
CA ALA A 422 -25.67 -6.22 22.79
C ALA A 422 -25.14 -5.55 24.08
N PRO A 423 -25.29 -6.22 25.23
CA PRO A 423 -24.80 -5.72 26.51
C PRO A 423 -23.26 -5.55 26.48
N PRO A 424 -22.71 -4.61 27.26
CA PRO A 424 -21.30 -4.31 27.24
C PRO A 424 -20.46 -5.54 27.62
N LEU A 425 -19.32 -5.70 26.92
CA LEU A 425 -18.33 -6.72 27.28
C LEU A 425 -17.84 -6.48 28.72
N PRO A 426 -17.62 -7.55 29.52
CA PRO A 426 -17.02 -7.42 30.83
C PRO A 426 -15.63 -6.78 30.72
N GLU A 427 -15.29 -5.94 31.70
CA GLU A 427 -14.00 -5.24 31.75
C GLU A 427 -12.86 -6.25 31.59
N ILE A 428 -12.03 -6.05 30.57
CA ILE A 428 -10.75 -6.75 30.47
C ILE A 428 -9.90 -6.16 31.60
N PRO A 429 -9.45 -6.96 32.58
CA PRO A 429 -8.60 -6.44 33.65
C PRO A 429 -7.42 -5.71 33.04
N GLU A 430 -7.22 -4.46 33.44
CA GLU A 430 -6.00 -3.73 33.11
C GLU A 430 -4.82 -4.57 33.59
N GLU A 431 -4.09 -5.16 32.65
CA GLU A 431 -2.73 -5.60 32.94
C GLU A 431 -1.99 -4.33 33.34
N LYS A 432 -1.67 -4.20 34.62
CA LYS A 432 -0.79 -3.16 35.15
C LYS A 432 0.41 -3.08 34.21
N ASN A 433 0.46 -2.03 33.41
CA ASN A 433 1.63 -1.72 32.60
C ASN A 433 2.82 -1.68 33.56
N ALA A 434 3.78 -2.58 33.35
CA ALA A 434 5.10 -2.54 33.97
C ALA A 434 5.91 -1.34 33.44
N GLN A 435 5.33 -0.14 33.49
CA GLN A 435 5.95 1.14 33.15
C GLN A 435 6.16 2.02 34.39
N GLY A 436 5.99 1.47 35.59
CA GLY A 436 6.20 2.17 36.87
C GLY A 436 7.45 1.77 37.66
N GLN A 437 8.35 0.92 37.13
CA GLN A 437 9.51 0.41 37.90
C GLN A 437 10.87 0.52 37.19
N ILE A 438 11.01 1.42 36.22
CA ILE A 438 12.35 1.86 35.76
C ILE A 438 12.39 3.39 35.83
N ALA A 439 12.28 3.89 37.06
CA ALA A 439 12.86 5.16 37.48
C ALA A 439 13.72 4.81 38.69
N GLY A 440 15.00 4.56 38.40
CA GLY A 440 16.08 4.19 39.28
C GLY A 440 17.35 4.19 38.44
#